data_AF-Q8HY75-F1
#
_entry.id   AF-Q8HY75-F1
#
_cell.length_a   1.000
_cell.length_b   1.000
_cell.length_c   1.000
_cell.angle_alpha   90.00
_cell.angle_beta   90.00
_cell.angle_gamma   90.00
#
_symmetry.space_group_name_H-M   'P 1'
#
loop_
_entity.id
_entity.type
_entity.pdbx_description
1 polymer ?
#
loop_
_entity_poly.entity_id
_entity_poly.type
_entity_poly.pdbx_seq_one_letter_code
_entity_poly.pdbx_strand_id
1 'polypeptide(L)'
;PFEQVWSRSYCRPVERLVDIVSEYPSEVEHMFSPSCVSLMRCTGCCSDETMHCMPLETANVTMQLMKYHSLDQPFFVEMSFSQHVRCECEPLRGRMKPKRCGDTVSRR
;
A
#
# COMPACT_ATOMS: atom_id res chain seq x y z
N PRO A 1 -19.11 20.40 5.16
CA PRO A 1 -20.02 20.08 4.03
C PRO A 1 -19.69 18.70 3.45
N PHE A 2 -20.66 18.01 2.83
CA PHE A 2 -20.50 16.66 2.28
C PHE A 2 -19.32 16.55 1.31
N GLU A 3 -19.20 17.47 0.36
CA GLU A 3 -18.13 17.49 -0.65
C GLU A 3 -16.72 17.45 -0.07
N GLN A 4 -16.48 18.12 1.06
CA GLN A 4 -15.17 18.12 1.70
C GLN A 4 -14.84 16.77 2.34
N VAL A 5 -15.84 16.08 2.88
CA VAL A 5 -15.66 14.74 3.44
C VAL A 5 -15.32 13.79 2.30
N TRP A 6 -16.13 13.79 1.24
CA TRP A 6 -15.92 12.98 0.05
C TRP A 6 -14.54 13.20 -0.57
N SER A 7 -14.18 14.45 -0.85
CA SER A 7 -12.88 14.78 -1.47
C SER A 7 -11.67 14.36 -0.62
N ARG A 8 -11.79 14.42 0.72
CA ARG A 8 -10.70 14.01 1.63
C ARG A 8 -10.60 12.49 1.79
N SER A 9 -11.71 11.78 1.69
CA SER A 9 -11.77 10.33 1.80
C SER A 9 -11.59 9.59 0.46
N TYR A 10 -11.72 10.28 -0.68
CA TYR A 10 -11.56 9.69 -1.99
C TYR A 10 -10.11 9.23 -2.25
N CYS A 11 -9.96 8.17 -3.04
CA CYS A 11 -8.71 7.51 -3.38
C CYS A 11 -7.62 8.52 -3.81
N ARG A 12 -6.55 8.62 -3.00
CA ARG A 12 -5.41 9.50 -3.25
C ARG A 12 -4.14 9.03 -2.52
N PRO A 13 -2.95 9.51 -2.92
CA PRO A 13 -1.74 9.34 -2.13
C PRO A 13 -1.88 10.10 -0.81
N VAL A 14 -1.62 9.43 0.31
CA VAL A 14 -1.53 10.05 1.64
C VAL A 14 -0.29 9.54 2.34
N GLU A 15 0.34 10.42 3.09
CA GLU A 15 1.49 10.11 3.92
C GLU A 15 1.11 9.10 5.02
N ARG A 16 1.86 8.00 5.12
CA ARG A 16 1.72 6.98 6.16
C ARG A 16 3.08 6.50 6.64
N LEU A 17 3.14 6.15 7.91
CA LEU A 17 4.30 5.48 8.48
C LEU A 17 4.29 4.00 8.07
N VAL A 18 5.41 3.56 7.51
CA VAL A 18 5.63 2.19 7.07
C VAL A 18 6.86 1.65 7.78
N ASP A 19 6.71 0.45 8.35
CA ASP A 19 7.79 -0.23 9.05
C ASP A 19 8.86 -0.71 8.07
N ILE A 20 10.13 -0.49 8.39
CA ILE A 20 11.24 -0.80 7.49
C ILE A 20 11.31 -2.29 7.18
N VAL A 21 11.13 -3.16 8.19
CA VAL A 21 11.21 -4.61 8.00
C VAL A 21 10.06 -5.18 7.17
N SER A 22 8.94 -4.45 7.06
CA SER A 22 7.84 -4.83 6.17
C SER A 22 8.18 -4.61 4.69
N GLU A 23 8.99 -3.59 4.39
CA GLU A 23 9.47 -3.28 3.03
C GLU A 23 10.73 -4.09 2.67
N TYR A 24 11.54 -4.41 3.67
CA TYR A 24 12.77 -5.17 3.55
C TYR A 24 12.78 -6.41 4.47
N PRO A 25 12.02 -7.47 4.14
CA PRO A 25 11.95 -8.67 4.98
C PRO A 25 13.30 -9.38 5.19
N SER A 26 14.24 -9.20 4.25
CA SER A 26 15.60 -9.73 4.35
C SER A 26 16.44 -9.06 5.45
N GLU A 27 16.03 -7.89 5.92
CA GLU A 27 16.73 -7.11 6.93
C GLU A 27 16.18 -7.31 8.35
N VAL A 28 15.34 -8.34 8.56
CA VAL A 28 14.66 -8.62 9.83
C VAL A 28 15.61 -8.83 11.02
N GLU A 29 16.84 -9.26 10.76
CA GLU A 29 17.87 -9.45 11.80
C GLU A 29 18.48 -8.14 12.28
N HIS A 30 18.26 -7.03 11.55
CA HIS A 30 18.82 -5.73 11.87
C HIS A 30 17.79 -4.81 12.50
N MET A 31 18.27 -3.93 13.38
CA MET A 31 17.46 -2.84 13.91
C MET A 31 17.79 -1.55 13.16
N PHE A 32 16.78 -0.70 12.97
CA PHE A 32 16.91 0.58 12.30
C PHE A 32 16.45 1.74 13.20
N SER A 33 17.10 2.89 13.08
CA SER A 33 16.65 4.16 13.66
C SER A 33 16.53 5.23 12.57
N PRO A 34 15.33 5.80 12.34
CA PRO A 34 14.05 5.36 12.89
C PRO A 34 13.68 3.93 12.44
N SER A 35 12.74 3.27 13.12
CA SER A 35 12.24 1.93 12.75
C SER A 35 11.16 1.97 11.66
N CYS A 36 10.52 3.11 11.45
CA CYS A 36 9.54 3.35 10.40
C CYS A 36 9.88 4.63 9.63
N VAL A 37 9.42 4.69 8.38
CA VAL A 37 9.62 5.82 7.48
C VAL A 37 8.29 6.35 6.95
N SER A 38 8.26 7.63 6.60
CA SER A 38 7.07 8.27 6.06
C SER A 38 7.01 8.14 4.55
N LEU A 39 6.02 7.41 4.02
CA LEU A 39 5.87 7.14 2.59
C LEU A 39 4.48 7.52 2.10
N MET A 40 4.39 8.01 0.86
CA MET A 40 3.10 8.18 0.20
C MET A 40 2.53 6.82 -0.19
N ARG A 41 1.33 6.51 0.33
CA ARG A 41 0.59 5.28 0.02
C ARG A 41 -0.83 5.62 -0.44
N CYS A 42 -1.32 4.85 -1.39
CA CYS A 42 -2.69 4.99 -1.86
C CYS A 42 -3.65 4.57 -0.74
N THR A 43 -4.58 5.45 -0.42
CA THR A 43 -5.62 5.19 0.57
C THR A 43 -6.88 6.00 0.23
N GLY A 44 -7.98 5.63 0.86
CA GLY A 44 -9.29 6.21 0.64
C GLY A 44 -10.31 5.15 0.23
N CYS A 45 -11.55 5.59 0.10
CA CYS A 45 -12.63 4.81 -0.45
C CYS A 45 -12.83 5.14 -1.94
N CYS A 46 -13.41 4.18 -2.65
CA CYS A 46 -13.94 4.37 -3.98
C CYS A 46 -15.46 4.53 -3.90
N SER A 47 -16.09 4.92 -5.01
CA SER A 47 -17.54 5.08 -5.10
C SER A 47 -18.31 3.76 -5.00
N ASP A 48 -17.64 2.63 -5.23
CA ASP A 48 -18.20 1.29 -5.24
C ASP A 48 -17.28 0.35 -4.45
N GLU A 49 -17.86 -0.52 -3.63
CA GLU A 49 -17.13 -1.52 -2.82
C GLU A 49 -16.43 -2.58 -3.69
N THR A 50 -16.87 -2.73 -4.94
CA THR A 50 -16.23 -3.59 -5.94
C THR A 50 -14.97 -2.99 -6.55
N MET A 51 -14.62 -1.74 -6.22
CA MET A 51 -13.38 -1.09 -6.65
C MET A 51 -12.38 -0.98 -5.51
N HIS A 52 -11.09 -0.98 -5.83
CA HIS A 52 -10.01 -0.79 -4.87
C HIS A 52 -9.12 0.39 -5.29
N CYS A 53 -8.65 1.14 -4.29
CA CYS A 53 -7.73 2.25 -4.51
C CYS A 53 -6.32 1.71 -4.74
N MET A 54 -5.85 1.76 -5.99
CA MET A 54 -4.60 1.15 -6.43
C MET A 54 -3.59 2.20 -6.92
N PRO A 55 -2.28 1.97 -6.75
CA PRO A 55 -1.27 2.82 -7.35
C PRO A 55 -1.24 2.63 -8.87
N LEU A 56 -1.24 3.75 -9.61
CA LEU A 56 -1.02 3.76 -11.06
C LEU A 56 0.37 4.23 -11.43
N GLU A 57 1.00 5.00 -10.57
CA GLU A 57 2.37 5.47 -10.75
C GLU A 57 3.11 5.43 -9.42
N THR A 58 4.34 4.94 -9.45
CA THR A 58 5.22 4.87 -8.29
C THR A 58 6.58 5.47 -8.60
N ALA A 59 7.23 6.03 -7.58
CA ALA A 59 8.58 6.56 -7.67
C ALA A 59 9.39 6.07 -6.46
N ASN A 60 10.69 5.91 -6.64
CA ASN A 60 11.59 5.56 -5.55
C ASN A 60 12.08 6.84 -4.84
N VAL A 61 12.10 6.80 -3.52
CA VAL A 61 12.72 7.83 -2.67
C VAL A 61 13.80 7.17 -1.82
N THR A 62 14.99 7.74 -1.85
CA THR A 62 16.12 7.29 -1.03
C THR A 62 16.14 8.07 0.27
N MET A 63 16.28 7.36 1.39
CA MET A 63 16.34 7.93 2.74
C MET A 63 17.57 7.41 3.46
N GLN A 64 18.16 8.26 4.30
CA GLN A 64 19.26 7.88 5.18
C GLN A 64 18.71 7.39 6.52
N LEU A 65 19.17 6.22 6.96
CA LEU A 65 18.77 5.57 8.20
C LEU A 65 20.01 5.13 8.98
N MET A 66 19.87 4.96 10.28
CA MET A 66 20.91 4.34 11.09
C MET A 66 20.62 2.85 11.23
N LYS A 67 21.57 2.00 10.83
CA LYS A 67 21.48 0.53 10.93
C LYS A 67 22.35 0.04 12.07
N TYR A 68 21.80 -0.84 12.90
CA TYR A 68 22.49 -1.47 14.02
C TYR A 68 22.78 -2.92 13.68
N HIS A 69 24.04 -3.32 13.82
CA HIS A 69 24.49 -4.71 13.71
C HIS A 69 25.02 -5.15 15.08
N SER A 70 24.66 -6.37 15.51
CA SER A 70 24.77 -6.82 16.92
C SER A 70 26.17 -6.67 17.55
N LEU A 71 27.23 -6.69 16.76
CA LEU A 71 28.61 -6.65 17.23
C LEU A 71 29.39 -5.40 16.80
N ASP A 72 28.81 -4.56 15.94
CA ASP A 72 29.50 -3.43 15.32
C ASP A 72 28.90 -2.09 15.75
N GLN A 73 29.65 -1.01 15.54
CA GLN A 73 29.10 0.33 15.72
C GLN A 73 27.96 0.61 14.72
N PRO A 74 26.93 1.35 15.14
CA PRO A 74 25.88 1.76 14.23
C PRO A 74 26.44 2.65 13.12
N PHE A 75 25.93 2.47 11.90
CA PHE A 75 26.37 3.22 10.73
C PHE A 75 25.17 3.73 9.92
N PHE A 76 25.40 4.81 9.17
CA PHE A 76 24.39 5.35 8.26
C PHE A 76 24.32 4.49 7.00
N VAL A 77 23.09 4.19 6.58
CA VAL A 77 22.79 3.47 5.34
C VAL A 77 21.75 4.25 4.53
N GLU A 78 21.92 4.26 3.22
CA GLU A 78 20.90 4.77 2.30
C GLU A 78 20.03 3.63 1.82
N MET A 79 18.71 3.76 1.99
CA MET A 79 17.74 2.77 1.54
C MET A 79 16.69 3.43 0.66
N SER A 80 16.23 2.72 -0.37
CA SER A 80 15.27 3.26 -1.35
C SER A 80 13.89 2.65 -1.17
N PHE A 81 12.86 3.48 -1.03
CA PHE A 81 11.49 3.03 -0.81
C PHE A 81 10.60 3.41 -1.98
N SER A 82 9.68 2.52 -2.36
CA SER A 82 8.67 2.84 -3.37
C SER A 82 7.53 3.66 -2.73
N GLN A 83 7.25 4.81 -3.34
CA GLN A 83 6.15 5.70 -2.99
C GLN A 83 5.13 5.78 -4.12
N HIS A 84 3.86 5.93 -3.76
CA HIS A 84 2.78 6.07 -4.72
C HIS A 84 2.60 7.54 -5.10
N VAL A 85 2.75 7.85 -6.38
CA VAL A 85 2.64 9.22 -6.92
C VAL A 85 1.22 9.52 -7.38
N ARG A 86 0.56 8.52 -8.00
CA ARG A 86 -0.82 8.64 -8.49
C ARG A 86 -1.61 7.39 -8.13
N CYS A 87 -2.86 7.59 -7.70
CA CYS A 87 -3.78 6.54 -7.29
C CYS A 87 -5.09 6.66 -8.08
N GLU A 88 -5.74 5.53 -8.32
CA GLU A 88 -7.04 5.49 -8.99
C GLU A 88 -7.88 4.30 -8.49
N CYS A 89 -9.19 4.40 -8.66
CA CYS A 89 -10.13 3.34 -8.33
C CYS A 89 -10.20 2.34 -9.47
N GLU A 90 -9.60 1.17 -9.28
CA GLU A 90 -9.63 0.08 -10.24
C GLU A 90 -10.67 -0.95 -9.82
N PRO A 91 -11.49 -1.49 -10.75
CA PRO A 91 -12.36 -2.62 -10.45
C PRO A 91 -11.54 -3.79 -9.91
N LEU A 92 -12.07 -4.46 -8.90
CA LEU A 92 -11.58 -5.79 -8.54
C LEU A 92 -11.66 -6.65 -9.80
N ARG A 93 -10.50 -6.98 -10.38
CA ARG A 93 -10.42 -8.08 -11.35
C ARG A 93 -10.73 -9.35 -10.58
N GLY A 94 -12.03 -9.62 -10.44
CA GLY A 94 -12.52 -10.75 -9.69
C GLY A 94 -11.85 -12.00 -10.25
N ARG A 95 -11.35 -12.85 -9.34
CA ARG A 95 -11.49 -14.28 -9.56
C ARG A 95 -12.94 -14.49 -9.98
N MET A 96 -13.20 -14.64 -11.28
CA MET A 96 -14.48 -15.14 -11.75
C MET A 96 -14.69 -16.45 -11.00
N LYS A 97 -15.50 -16.44 -9.95
CA LYS A 97 -16.06 -17.69 -9.43
C LYS A 97 -16.72 -18.32 -10.65
N PRO A 98 -16.37 -19.56 -11.04
CA PRO A 98 -17.00 -20.18 -12.20
C PRO A 98 -18.50 -20.11 -11.98
N LYS A 99 -19.21 -19.49 -12.93
CA LYS A 99 -20.67 -19.46 -12.94
C LYS A 99 -21.11 -20.91 -12.80
N ARG A 100 -21.77 -21.23 -11.68
CA ARG A 100 -22.39 -22.53 -11.49
C ARG A 100 -23.51 -22.58 -12.53
N CYS A 101 -23.28 -23.32 -13.60
CA CYS A 101 -24.27 -23.52 -14.65
C CYS A 101 -25.30 -24.51 -14.11
N GLY A 102 -26.58 -24.12 -14.11
CA GLY A 102 -27.70 -25.04 -13.99
C GLY A 102 -28.63 -24.81 -12.81
N ASP A 103 -29.48 -23.79 -12.89
CA ASP A 103 -30.82 -23.85 -12.30
C ASP A 103 -31.84 -23.65 -13.43
N THR A 104 -32.08 -24.69 -14.22
CA THR A 104 -33.35 -24.80 -14.95
C THR A 104 -34.41 -25.27 -13.97
N VAL A 105 -35.18 -24.32 -13.45
CA VAL A 105 -36.48 -24.56 -12.81
C VAL A 105 -37.41 -25.18 -13.86
N SER A 106 -37.64 -26.49 -13.76
CA SER A 106 -38.77 -27.12 -14.45
C SER A 106 -39.98 -27.06 -13.54
N ARG A 107 -40.86 -26.08 -13.78
CA ARG A 107 -42.26 -26.14 -13.37
C ARG A 107 -42.94 -27.30 -14.11
N ARG A 108 -43.38 -28.32 -13.38
CA ARG A 108 -44.62 -29.07 -13.64
C ARG A 108 -45.05 -29.80 -12.39
#